data_AF-A0A2V2XUW0-F1
#
_entry.id   AF-A0A2V2XUW0-F1
#
_cell.length_a   1.000
_cell.length_b   1.000
_cell.length_c   1.000
_cell.angle_alpha   90.00
_cell.angle_beta   90.00
_cell.angle_gamma   90.00
#
_symmetry.space_group_name_H-M   'P 1'
#
loop_
_entity.id
_entity.type
_entity.pdbx_description
1 polymer ?
#
loop_
_entity_poly.entity_id
_entity_poly.type
_entity_poly.pdbx_seq_one_letter_code
_entity_poly.pdbx_strand_id
1 'polypeptide(L)'
;MKNTWSRLDIEDLGIVRVRINSPYNSFFGMVSELSDSRIIISTYRVLGSDDYYVLALSSEKDVGVYIDDIVKREKYVRRSKIKRLRYHYIDDILVIYGVKSKCEFLGLIEDSGVVLLTPYIFYKGAREYLVLGRRNMLYRYLDNVEKYYGIGHVVWRELSDPEDLVKSILGGSILSIIADRLTEQEVRVLKTAYEGGYFNYPKNSRQTDIGSMLDRSKVTISIHIRKALRKIVSDVIKTIYYTEQGVGK
;
A
#
# COMPACT_ATOMS: atom_id res chain seq x y z
N MET A 1 -8.92 46.26 6.18
CA MET A 1 -9.79 45.08 6.02
C MET A 1 -9.18 43.91 6.78
N LYS A 2 -9.82 43.47 7.88
CA LYS A 2 -9.43 42.23 8.56
C LYS A 2 -9.82 41.08 7.64
N ASN A 3 -8.84 40.30 7.19
CA ASN A 3 -9.07 39.09 6.41
C ASN A 3 -9.74 38.05 7.32
N THR A 4 -11.07 38.09 7.41
CA THR A 4 -11.90 37.02 7.97
C THR A 4 -11.97 35.88 6.96
N TRP A 5 -10.86 35.17 6.82
CA TRP A 5 -10.95 33.76 6.48
C TRP A 5 -11.59 33.10 7.71
N SER A 6 -12.71 32.38 7.53
CA SER A 6 -13.16 31.42 8.53
C SER A 6 -12.09 30.33 8.60
N ARG A 7 -11.06 30.56 9.41
CA ARG A 7 -9.83 29.76 9.38
C ARG A 7 -10.12 28.42 10.01
N LEU A 8 -10.20 27.40 9.17
CA LEU A 8 -9.84 26.05 9.58
C LEU A 8 -8.44 26.15 10.21
N ASP A 9 -8.33 25.89 11.50
CA ASP A 9 -7.03 25.82 12.14
C ASP A 9 -6.36 24.51 11.75
N ILE A 10 -5.07 24.54 11.45
CA ILE A 10 -4.31 23.31 11.21
C ILE A 10 -4.31 22.43 12.47
N GLU A 11 -4.39 23.08 13.63
CA GLU A 11 -4.55 22.44 14.94
C GLU A 11 -5.92 21.78 15.12
N ASP A 12 -6.88 21.89 14.20
CA ASP A 12 -8.14 21.14 14.24
C ASP A 12 -8.10 19.85 13.39
N LEU A 13 -7.06 19.71 12.56
CA LEU A 13 -6.89 18.59 11.65
C LEU A 13 -6.06 17.47 12.29
N GLY A 14 -6.38 16.23 11.92
CA GLY A 14 -5.58 15.07 12.26
C GLY A 14 -5.40 14.17 11.05
N ILE A 15 -4.32 13.38 11.06
CA ILE A 15 -4.14 12.25 10.15
C ILE A 15 -4.14 10.99 11.00
N VAL A 16 -5.00 10.04 10.68
CA VAL A 16 -5.10 8.78 11.40
C VAL A 16 -4.70 7.64 10.48
N ARG A 17 -3.77 6.81 10.94
CA ARG A 17 -3.51 5.50 10.36
C ARG A 17 -4.52 4.51 10.91
N VAL A 18 -5.23 3.83 10.03
CA VAL A 18 -6.23 2.82 10.39
C VAL A 18 -5.85 1.48 9.77
N ARG A 19 -5.97 0.41 10.56
CA ARG A 19 -5.84 -0.98 10.15
C ARG A 19 -7.14 -1.72 10.46
N ILE A 20 -7.68 -2.41 9.46
CA ILE A 20 -8.84 -3.29 9.60
C ILE A 20 -8.36 -4.73 9.42
N ASN A 21 -8.38 -5.52 10.48
CA ASN A 21 -7.99 -6.93 10.51
C ASN A 21 -9.18 -7.83 10.12
N SER A 22 -9.73 -7.62 8.93
CA SER A 22 -10.84 -8.39 8.41
C SER A 22 -10.99 -8.24 6.89
N PRO A 23 -11.13 -9.34 6.13
CA PRO A 23 -11.43 -9.29 4.69
C PRO A 23 -12.93 -9.01 4.41
N TYR A 24 -13.73 -8.72 5.46
CA TYR A 24 -15.19 -8.63 5.37
C TYR A 24 -15.67 -7.75 4.21
N ASN A 25 -16.52 -8.34 3.34
CA ASN A 25 -17.07 -7.72 2.12
C ASN A 25 -16.01 -7.19 1.13
N SER A 26 -14.75 -7.58 1.25
CA SER A 26 -13.65 -7.02 0.46
C SER A 26 -13.04 -8.05 -0.50
N PHE A 27 -13.23 -7.84 -1.81
CA PHE A 27 -12.64 -8.69 -2.85
C PHE A 27 -11.12 -8.79 -2.69
N PHE A 28 -10.46 -7.63 -2.62
CA PHE A 28 -9.01 -7.57 -2.44
C PHE A 28 -8.54 -7.97 -1.04
N GLY A 29 -9.44 -7.93 -0.04
CA GLY A 29 -9.16 -8.54 1.26
C GLY A 29 -8.94 -10.04 1.10
N MET A 30 -9.90 -10.72 0.46
CA MET A 30 -9.79 -12.16 0.18
C MET A 30 -8.61 -12.52 -0.73
N VAL A 31 -8.36 -11.75 -1.80
CA VAL A 31 -7.18 -11.98 -2.66
C VAL A 31 -5.89 -11.85 -1.84
N SER A 32 -5.80 -10.85 -0.95
CA SER A 32 -4.61 -10.64 -0.13
C SER A 32 -4.38 -11.69 0.95
N GLU A 33 -5.36 -12.53 1.29
CA GLU A 33 -5.16 -13.67 2.19
C GLU A 33 -4.34 -14.78 1.51
N LEU A 34 -4.48 -14.91 0.19
CA LEU A 34 -3.75 -15.88 -0.64
C LEU A 34 -2.39 -15.35 -1.11
N SER A 35 -2.19 -14.03 -1.06
CA SER A 35 -1.00 -13.32 -1.51
C SER A 35 0.06 -13.25 -0.40
N ASP A 36 1.32 -13.50 -0.75
CA ASP A 36 2.50 -13.21 0.07
C ASP A 36 3.02 -11.77 -0.09
N SER A 37 2.52 -11.04 -1.09
CA SER A 37 2.83 -9.62 -1.31
C SER A 37 1.67 -8.70 -0.93
N ARG A 38 1.96 -7.40 -0.75
CA ARG A 38 0.94 -6.37 -0.59
C ARG A 38 0.23 -6.10 -1.92
N ILE A 39 -1.05 -5.75 -1.81
CA ILE A 39 -1.83 -5.21 -2.92
C ILE A 39 -2.11 -3.74 -2.62
N ILE A 40 -1.57 -2.85 -3.44
CA ILE A 40 -1.81 -1.40 -3.33
C ILE A 40 -3.05 -1.05 -4.13
N ILE A 41 -3.94 -0.24 -3.58
CA ILE A 41 -5.23 0.06 -4.16
C ILE A 41 -5.53 1.55 -4.08
N SER A 42 -6.03 2.07 -5.19
CA SER A 42 -6.72 3.34 -5.26
C SER A 42 -8.16 3.10 -5.71
N THR A 43 -9.11 3.60 -4.93
CA THR A 43 -10.54 3.53 -5.26
C THR A 43 -11.09 4.94 -5.38
N TYR A 44 -11.83 5.20 -6.45
CA TYR A 44 -12.39 6.51 -6.77
C TYR A 44 -13.88 6.37 -7.08
N ARG A 45 -14.68 7.31 -6.58
CA ARG A 45 -16.06 7.46 -7.05
C ARG A 45 -16.06 7.97 -8.48
N VAL A 46 -16.84 7.36 -9.36
CA VAL A 46 -16.98 7.81 -10.75
C VAL A 46 -17.97 8.98 -10.79
N LEU A 47 -17.50 10.16 -11.18
CA LEU A 47 -18.37 11.34 -11.28
C LEU A 47 -19.50 11.09 -12.28
N GLY A 48 -20.74 11.45 -11.89
CA GLY A 48 -21.94 11.20 -12.70
C GLY A 48 -22.48 9.77 -12.63
N SER A 49 -21.94 8.92 -11.74
CA SER A 49 -22.43 7.57 -11.47
C SER A 49 -22.39 7.25 -9.98
N ASP A 50 -23.14 6.22 -9.57
CA ASP A 50 -23.02 5.60 -8.24
C ASP A 50 -21.91 4.53 -8.19
N ASP A 51 -21.21 4.34 -9.32
CA ASP A 51 -20.13 3.38 -9.44
C ASP A 51 -18.80 3.89 -8.87
N TYR A 52 -17.95 2.92 -8.52
CA TYR A 52 -16.58 3.15 -8.07
C TYR A 52 -15.61 2.49 -9.03
N TYR A 53 -14.58 3.23 -9.42
CA TYR A 53 -13.44 2.70 -10.15
C TYR A 53 -12.37 2.24 -9.17
N VAL A 54 -11.85 1.04 -9.38
CA VAL A 54 -10.71 0.52 -8.61
C VAL A 54 -9.53 0.34 -9.55
N LEU A 55 -8.37 0.79 -9.08
CA LEU A 55 -7.06 0.45 -9.60
C LEU A 55 -6.27 -0.22 -8.48
N ALA A 56 -5.71 -1.40 -8.74
CA ALA A 56 -4.90 -2.13 -7.80
C ALA A 56 -3.62 -2.66 -8.46
N LEU A 57 -2.54 -2.73 -7.69
CA LEU A 57 -1.22 -3.14 -8.13
C LEU A 57 -0.71 -4.24 -7.19
N SER A 58 -0.03 -5.25 -7.74
CA SER A 58 0.68 -6.26 -6.98
C SER A 58 1.95 -6.69 -7.72
N SER A 59 2.98 -7.11 -6.99
CA SER A 59 4.21 -7.69 -7.55
C SER A 59 4.22 -9.22 -7.55
N GLU A 60 3.19 -9.86 -7.01
CA GLU A 60 3.14 -11.30 -6.91
C GLU A 60 2.59 -11.93 -8.19
N LYS A 61 3.28 -12.98 -8.65
CA LYS A 61 3.01 -13.63 -9.93
C LYS A 61 1.66 -14.35 -9.95
N ASP A 62 1.23 -14.91 -8.83
CA ASP A 62 0.05 -15.78 -8.78
C ASP A 62 -1.26 -15.05 -8.45
N VAL A 63 -1.21 -13.73 -8.22
CA VAL A 63 -2.41 -12.93 -7.89
C VAL A 63 -3.47 -13.00 -8.99
N GLY A 64 -3.09 -13.09 -10.27
CA GLY A 64 -4.04 -13.31 -11.36
C GLY A 64 -4.82 -14.63 -11.21
N VAL A 65 -4.14 -15.70 -10.81
CA VAL A 65 -4.76 -17.02 -10.56
C VAL A 65 -5.72 -16.95 -9.37
N TYR A 66 -5.32 -16.26 -8.29
CA TYR A 66 -6.18 -16.07 -7.11
C TYR A 66 -7.45 -15.27 -7.46
N ILE A 67 -7.32 -14.24 -8.29
CA ILE A 67 -8.45 -13.46 -8.81
C ILE A 67 -9.40 -14.38 -9.57
N ASP A 68 -8.88 -15.19 -10.50
CA ASP A 68 -9.71 -16.08 -11.32
C ASP A 68 -10.45 -17.12 -10.46
N ASP A 69 -9.80 -17.67 -9.44
CA ASP A 69 -10.44 -18.60 -8.50
C ASP A 69 -11.57 -17.94 -7.69
N ILE A 70 -11.35 -16.73 -7.17
CA ILE A 70 -12.37 -15.99 -6.41
C ILE A 70 -13.53 -15.56 -7.32
N VAL A 71 -13.26 -15.16 -8.56
CA VAL A 71 -14.28 -14.74 -9.53
C VAL A 71 -15.22 -15.89 -9.90
N LYS A 72 -14.70 -17.13 -10.04
CA LYS A 72 -15.52 -18.33 -10.28
C LYS A 72 -16.54 -18.59 -9.16
N ARG A 73 -16.28 -18.09 -7.96
CA ARG A 73 -17.16 -18.26 -6.79
C ARG A 73 -18.12 -17.06 -6.68
N GLU A 74 -19.22 -17.09 -7.45
CA GLU A 74 -20.16 -15.96 -7.61
C GLU A 74 -20.57 -15.26 -6.29
N LYS A 75 -20.73 -16.03 -5.20
CA LYS A 75 -21.09 -15.50 -3.87
C LYS A 75 -20.13 -14.38 -3.43
N TYR A 76 -18.82 -14.53 -3.65
CA TYR A 76 -17.82 -13.55 -3.23
C TYR A 76 -17.84 -12.30 -4.12
N VAL A 77 -18.00 -12.48 -5.44
CA VAL A 77 -18.10 -11.38 -6.40
C VAL A 77 -19.32 -10.50 -6.08
N ARG A 78 -20.49 -11.11 -5.89
CA ARG A 78 -21.73 -10.41 -5.51
C ARG A 78 -21.58 -9.72 -4.15
N ARG A 79 -21.02 -10.42 -3.16
CA ARG A 79 -20.78 -9.87 -1.81
C ARG A 79 -19.78 -8.70 -1.82
N SER A 80 -18.87 -8.65 -2.77
CA SER A 80 -17.92 -7.53 -2.92
C SER A 80 -18.32 -6.49 -3.96
N LYS A 81 -19.52 -6.63 -4.56
CA LYS A 81 -20.15 -5.64 -5.45
C LYS A 81 -19.29 -5.30 -6.66
N ILE A 82 -18.48 -6.25 -7.12
CA ILE A 82 -17.69 -6.09 -8.34
C ILE A 82 -18.64 -6.26 -9.53
N LYS A 83 -18.74 -5.24 -10.40
CA LYS A 83 -19.45 -5.33 -11.68
C LYS A 83 -18.57 -5.95 -12.76
N ARG A 84 -17.32 -5.49 -12.83
CA ARG A 84 -16.33 -5.93 -13.82
C ARG A 84 -14.93 -5.78 -13.26
N LEU A 85 -14.08 -6.74 -13.55
CA LEU A 85 -12.66 -6.74 -13.20
C LEU A 85 -11.85 -7.18 -14.42
N ARG A 86 -10.67 -6.58 -14.60
CA ARG A 86 -9.66 -6.97 -15.59
C ARG A 86 -8.29 -6.84 -14.94
N TYR A 87 -7.32 -7.57 -15.46
CA TYR A 87 -5.93 -7.39 -15.08
C TYR A 87 -5.00 -7.65 -16.26
N HIS A 88 -3.79 -7.09 -16.21
CA HIS A 88 -2.70 -7.36 -17.14
C HIS A 88 -1.36 -7.20 -16.43
N TYR A 89 -0.33 -7.89 -16.91
CA TYR A 89 1.03 -7.71 -16.41
C TYR A 89 1.72 -6.60 -17.21
N ILE A 90 2.37 -5.69 -16.50
CA ILE A 90 3.36 -4.76 -17.03
C ILE A 90 4.68 -5.11 -16.34
N ASP A 91 5.60 -5.70 -17.08
CA ASP A 91 6.81 -6.31 -16.52
C ASP A 91 6.48 -7.28 -15.37
N ASP A 92 7.02 -7.04 -14.17
CA ASP A 92 6.81 -7.83 -12.96
C ASP A 92 5.64 -7.32 -12.09
N ILE A 93 4.82 -6.38 -12.60
CA ILE A 93 3.72 -5.77 -11.87
C ILE A 93 2.39 -6.17 -12.50
N LEU A 94 1.52 -6.78 -11.70
CA LEU A 94 0.13 -7.02 -12.06
C LEU A 94 -0.69 -5.75 -11.83
N VAL A 95 -1.27 -5.23 -12.91
CA VAL A 95 -2.21 -4.10 -12.87
C VAL A 95 -3.63 -4.65 -12.95
N ILE A 96 -4.42 -4.40 -11.90
CA ILE A 96 -5.81 -4.84 -11.77
C ILE A 96 -6.69 -3.59 -11.81
N TYR A 97 -7.77 -3.61 -12.58
CA TYR A 97 -8.70 -2.49 -12.63
C TYR A 97 -10.12 -2.96 -12.86
N GLY A 98 -11.07 -2.21 -12.35
CA GLY A 98 -12.45 -2.64 -12.37
C GLY A 98 -13.44 -1.59 -11.91
N VAL A 99 -14.71 -1.99 -11.95
CA VAL A 99 -15.85 -1.17 -11.54
C VAL A 99 -16.63 -1.91 -10.49
N LYS A 100 -17.05 -1.18 -9.46
CA LYS A 100 -17.92 -1.67 -8.38
C LYS A 100 -19.19 -0.85 -8.33
N SER A 101 -20.32 -1.50 -8.06
CA SER A 101 -21.61 -0.81 -7.85
C SER A 101 -21.70 -0.11 -6.49
N LYS A 102 -20.90 -0.56 -5.52
CA LYS A 102 -20.86 -0.01 -4.18
C LYS A 102 -19.51 -0.28 -3.54
N CYS A 103 -19.02 0.67 -2.76
CA CYS A 103 -17.87 0.51 -1.89
C CYS A 103 -18.24 0.96 -0.48
N GLU A 104 -18.67 0.05 0.39
CA GLU A 104 -19.05 0.39 1.76
C GLU A 104 -17.91 1.05 2.54
N PHE A 105 -16.68 0.64 2.27
CA PHE A 105 -15.48 1.26 2.83
C PHE A 105 -15.37 2.74 2.49
N LEU A 106 -15.50 3.09 1.22
CA LEU A 106 -15.41 4.48 0.79
C LEU A 106 -16.67 5.27 1.17
N GLY A 107 -17.84 4.61 1.22
CA GLY A 107 -19.06 5.18 1.78
C GLY A 107 -18.89 5.66 3.22
N LEU A 108 -18.28 4.85 4.11
CA LEU A 108 -18.00 5.28 5.49
C LEU A 108 -17.13 6.55 5.57
N ILE A 109 -16.20 6.70 4.64
CA ILE A 109 -15.31 7.87 4.53
C ILE A 109 -16.11 9.09 4.07
N GLU A 110 -16.86 8.95 2.98
CA GLU A 110 -17.71 10.00 2.40
C GLU A 110 -18.78 10.47 3.42
N ASP A 111 -19.50 9.53 4.04
CA ASP A 111 -20.57 9.81 5.01
C ASP A 111 -20.06 10.49 6.29
N SER A 112 -18.80 10.25 6.64
CA SER A 112 -18.17 10.88 7.81
C SER A 112 -17.50 12.21 7.48
N GLY A 113 -17.44 12.60 6.20
CA GLY A 113 -16.82 13.83 5.71
C GLY A 113 -15.31 13.91 5.96
N VAL A 114 -14.64 12.75 5.97
CA VAL A 114 -13.18 12.63 6.07
C VAL A 114 -12.59 12.26 4.72
N VAL A 115 -11.29 12.41 4.54
CA VAL A 115 -10.59 12.19 3.27
C VAL A 115 -9.70 10.96 3.38
N LEU A 116 -9.89 10.00 2.46
CA LEU A 116 -8.95 8.90 2.26
C LEU A 116 -7.69 9.43 1.59
N LEU A 117 -6.52 9.23 2.21
CA LEU A 117 -5.25 9.45 1.52
C LEU A 117 -4.90 8.18 0.74
N THR A 118 -5.05 8.24 -0.58
CA THR A 118 -4.73 7.13 -1.49
C THR A 118 -3.25 7.13 -1.89
N PRO A 119 -2.67 5.96 -2.19
CA PRO A 119 -3.31 4.64 -2.15
C PRO A 119 -3.37 4.04 -0.74
N TYR A 120 -4.16 2.98 -0.58
CA TYR A 120 -4.18 2.14 0.61
C TYR A 120 -3.78 0.71 0.27
N ILE A 121 -3.47 -0.10 1.28
CA ILE A 121 -2.93 -1.44 1.05
C ILE A 121 -3.83 -2.54 1.62
N PHE A 122 -3.77 -3.70 0.99
CA PHE A 122 -4.18 -4.96 1.59
C PHE A 122 -2.98 -5.89 1.77
N TYR A 123 -2.95 -6.58 2.91
CA TYR A 123 -1.94 -7.59 3.21
C TYR A 123 -2.50 -8.62 4.18
N LYS A 124 -2.44 -9.91 3.82
CA LYS A 124 -2.92 -11.02 4.65
C LYS A 124 -4.33 -10.77 5.22
N GLY A 125 -5.25 -10.34 4.34
CA GLY A 125 -6.64 -10.05 4.69
C GLY A 125 -6.88 -8.70 5.37
N ALA A 126 -5.83 -8.04 5.86
CA ALA A 126 -5.95 -6.75 6.54
C ALA A 126 -5.88 -5.58 5.55
N ARG A 127 -6.68 -4.53 5.81
CA ARG A 127 -6.61 -3.25 5.09
C ARG A 127 -5.88 -2.22 5.93
N GLU A 128 -4.92 -1.50 5.36
CA GLU A 128 -4.25 -0.37 6.03
C GLU A 128 -4.32 0.88 5.17
N TYR A 129 -4.67 2.01 5.79
CA TYR A 129 -4.87 3.27 5.09
C TYR A 129 -4.68 4.47 6.02
N LEU A 130 -4.56 5.65 5.41
CA LEU A 130 -4.51 6.92 6.12
C LEU A 130 -5.77 7.74 5.84
N VAL A 131 -6.30 8.40 6.86
CA VAL A 131 -7.45 9.29 6.77
C VAL A 131 -7.12 10.65 7.34
N LEU A 132 -7.47 11.70 6.62
CA LEU A 132 -7.34 13.10 7.02
C LEU A 132 -8.72 13.68 7.31
N GLY A 133 -8.85 14.46 8.38
CA GLY A 133 -10.08 15.18 8.66
C GLY A 133 -9.99 16.03 9.92
N ARG A 134 -11.07 16.74 10.24
CA ARG A 134 -11.22 17.38 11.55
C ARG A 134 -11.33 16.32 12.63
N ARG A 135 -10.72 16.52 13.81
CA ARG A 135 -10.70 15.49 14.88
C ARG A 135 -12.06 14.97 15.27
N ASN A 136 -13.05 15.86 15.43
CA ASN A 136 -14.43 15.46 15.73
C ASN A 136 -15.05 14.54 14.64
N MET A 137 -14.70 14.77 13.37
CA MET A 137 -15.15 13.95 12.25
C MET A 137 -14.37 12.63 12.17
N LEU A 138 -13.07 12.64 12.50
CA LEU A 138 -12.25 11.44 12.61
C LEU A 138 -12.76 10.50 13.70
N TYR A 139 -13.09 11.01 14.90
CA TYR A 139 -13.63 10.15 15.96
C TYR A 139 -14.98 9.54 15.57
N ARG A 140 -15.85 10.32 14.92
CA ARG A 140 -17.11 9.80 14.36
C ARG A 140 -16.87 8.73 13.30
N TYR A 141 -15.91 8.97 12.41
CA TYR A 141 -15.51 8.01 11.39
C TYR A 141 -15.03 6.69 12.02
N LEU A 142 -14.14 6.76 13.01
CA LEU A 142 -13.58 5.59 13.68
C LEU A 142 -14.66 4.77 14.40
N ASP A 143 -15.61 5.42 15.08
CA ASP A 143 -16.78 4.78 15.69
C ASP A 143 -17.66 4.08 14.62
N ASN A 144 -17.92 4.74 13.48
CA ASN A 144 -18.67 4.14 12.37
C ASN A 144 -17.95 2.93 11.76
N VAL A 145 -16.62 2.99 11.61
CA VAL A 145 -15.81 1.89 11.10
C VAL A 145 -15.82 0.72 12.08
N GLU A 146 -15.65 0.95 13.38
CA GLU A 146 -15.72 -0.12 14.39
C GLU A 146 -17.11 -0.76 14.46
N LYS A 147 -18.19 0.03 14.39
CA LYS A 147 -19.56 -0.49 14.30
C LYS A 147 -19.77 -1.37 13.07
N TYR A 148 -19.17 -1.01 11.92
CA TYR A 148 -19.33 -1.76 10.68
C TYR A 148 -18.50 -3.05 10.65
N TYR A 149 -17.24 -3.01 11.08
CA TYR A 149 -16.32 -4.16 11.00
C TYR A 149 -16.31 -5.03 12.26
N GLY A 150 -16.83 -4.53 13.38
CA GLY A 150 -16.86 -5.20 14.67
C GLY A 150 -15.71 -4.77 15.59
N ILE A 151 -16.00 -4.75 16.90
CA ILE A 151 -15.04 -4.47 17.97
C ILE A 151 -13.84 -5.43 17.86
N GLY A 152 -12.63 -4.89 18.01
CA GLY A 152 -11.39 -5.67 17.94
C GLY A 152 -10.86 -5.95 16.52
N HIS A 153 -11.62 -5.65 15.47
CA HIS A 153 -11.13 -5.72 14.09
C HIS A 153 -10.46 -4.42 13.63
N VAL A 154 -10.60 -3.32 14.36
CA VAL A 154 -10.12 -2.00 13.96
C VAL A 154 -9.05 -1.52 14.94
N VAL A 155 -7.87 -1.21 14.42
CA VAL A 155 -6.77 -0.59 15.17
C VAL A 155 -6.44 0.73 14.49
N TRP A 156 -6.27 1.79 15.27
CA TRP A 156 -5.93 3.09 14.71
C TRP A 156 -4.94 3.84 15.58
N ARG A 157 -4.24 4.78 14.96
CA ARG A 157 -3.29 5.68 15.63
C ARG A 157 -3.28 7.03 14.92
N GLU A 158 -3.44 8.11 15.66
CA GLU A 158 -3.22 9.46 15.14
C GLU A 158 -1.72 9.68 14.92
N LEU A 159 -1.37 10.25 13.77
CA LEU A 159 -0.01 10.55 13.37
C LEU A 159 0.30 12.01 13.71
N SER A 160 1.00 12.21 14.83
CA SER A 160 1.42 13.54 15.29
C SER A 160 2.85 13.89 14.87
N ASP A 161 3.67 12.89 14.56
CA ASP A 161 5.08 13.06 14.17
C ASP A 161 5.22 13.04 12.62
N PRO A 162 5.82 14.08 12.00
CA PRO A 162 6.12 14.08 10.58
C PRO A 162 6.91 12.85 10.10
N GLU A 163 7.82 12.31 10.92
CA GLU A 163 8.60 11.11 10.56
C GLU A 163 7.69 9.89 10.41
N ASP A 164 6.71 9.74 11.30
CA ASP A 164 5.71 8.67 11.24
C ASP A 164 4.79 8.80 10.02
N LEU A 165 4.47 10.03 9.63
CA LEU A 165 3.72 10.30 8.41
C LEU A 165 4.52 9.86 7.17
N VAL A 166 5.80 10.24 7.07
CA VAL A 166 6.68 9.82 5.97
C VAL A 166 6.79 8.30 5.90
N LYS A 167 7.05 7.63 7.04
CA LYS A 167 7.10 6.17 7.12
C LYS A 167 5.79 5.52 6.65
N SER A 168 4.65 6.08 7.06
CA SER A 168 3.33 5.56 6.68
C SER A 168 3.03 5.74 5.19
N ILE A 169 3.36 6.90 4.62
CA ILE A 169 3.21 7.17 3.18
C ILE A 169 4.11 6.23 2.37
N LEU A 170 5.40 6.12 2.71
CA LEU A 170 6.33 5.24 2.00
C LEU A 170 5.89 3.78 2.09
N GLY A 171 5.46 3.32 3.27
CA GLY A 171 4.98 1.96 3.52
C GLY A 171 3.69 1.58 2.78
N GLY A 172 2.87 2.57 2.43
CA GLY A 172 1.65 2.40 1.62
C GLY A 172 1.82 2.71 0.12
N SER A 173 3.01 3.13 -0.32
CA SER A 173 3.28 3.59 -1.68
C SER A 173 3.78 2.47 -2.61
N ILE A 174 3.91 2.74 -3.91
CA ILE A 174 4.47 1.79 -4.89
C ILE A 174 5.82 1.18 -4.48
N LEU A 175 6.64 1.89 -3.68
CA LEU A 175 7.91 1.38 -3.15
C LEU A 175 7.72 0.11 -2.31
N SER A 176 6.56 -0.03 -1.69
CA SER A 176 6.17 -1.19 -0.91
C SER A 176 6.05 -2.45 -1.79
N ILE A 177 5.45 -2.33 -2.97
CA ILE A 177 5.38 -3.42 -3.95
C ILE A 177 6.76 -3.82 -4.46
N ILE A 178 7.65 -2.83 -4.66
CA ILE A 178 9.04 -3.07 -5.06
C ILE A 178 9.77 -3.86 -3.98
N ALA A 179 9.58 -3.47 -2.72
CA ALA A 179 10.18 -4.14 -1.56
C ALA A 179 9.71 -5.59 -1.43
N ASP A 180 8.44 -5.89 -1.73
CA ASP A 180 7.88 -7.24 -1.64
C ASP A 180 8.48 -8.23 -2.67
N ARG A 181 9.12 -7.72 -3.74
CA ARG A 181 9.87 -8.57 -4.68
C ARG A 181 11.21 -9.04 -4.13
N LEU A 182 11.69 -8.46 -3.03
CA LEU A 182 12.91 -8.87 -2.39
C LEU A 182 12.64 -10.14 -1.56
N THR A 183 13.48 -11.15 -1.75
CA THR A 183 13.43 -12.32 -0.88
C THR A 183 13.83 -11.94 0.55
N GLU A 184 13.39 -12.71 1.54
CA GLU A 184 13.78 -12.44 2.93
C GLU A 184 15.31 -12.34 3.13
N GLN A 185 16.09 -13.18 2.43
CA GLN A 185 17.55 -13.14 2.51
C GLN A 185 18.12 -11.87 1.87
N GLU A 186 17.54 -11.42 0.76
CA GLU A 186 17.92 -10.14 0.14
C GLU A 186 17.62 -8.96 1.05
N VAL A 187 16.45 -8.95 1.72
CA VAL A 187 16.09 -7.93 2.72
C VAL A 187 17.05 -7.96 3.91
N ARG A 188 17.30 -9.15 4.50
CA ARG A 188 18.23 -9.31 5.61
C ARG A 188 19.62 -8.79 5.25
N VAL A 189 20.17 -9.21 4.12
CA VAL A 189 21.50 -8.77 3.67
C VAL A 189 21.55 -7.27 3.38
N LEU A 190 20.55 -6.70 2.69
CA LEU A 190 20.50 -5.26 2.40
C LEU A 190 20.39 -4.43 3.68
N LYS A 191 19.56 -4.84 4.63
CA LYS A 191 19.39 -4.16 5.91
C LYS A 191 20.71 -4.15 6.69
N THR A 192 21.35 -5.31 6.85
CA THR A 192 22.65 -5.40 7.54
C THR A 192 23.73 -4.59 6.83
N ALA A 193 23.75 -4.59 5.49
CA ALA A 193 24.67 -3.77 4.71
C ALA A 193 24.43 -2.26 4.94
N TYR A 194 23.17 -1.82 4.92
CA TYR A 194 22.80 -0.43 5.15
C TYR A 194 23.16 0.04 6.56
N GLU A 195 22.72 -0.69 7.58
CA GLU A 195 22.99 -0.38 8.99
C GLU A 195 24.49 -0.45 9.33
N GLY A 196 25.22 -1.37 8.70
CA GLY A 196 26.68 -1.46 8.82
C GLY A 196 27.46 -0.39 8.05
N GLY A 197 26.79 0.49 7.31
CA GLY A 197 27.44 1.55 6.51
C GLY A 197 28.26 1.01 5.32
N TYR A 198 27.87 -0.13 4.75
CA TYR A 198 28.46 -0.67 3.52
C TYR A 198 28.31 0.28 2.32
N PHE A 199 27.22 1.05 2.32
CA PHE A 199 26.88 2.02 1.28
C PHE A 199 27.43 3.43 1.54
N ASN A 200 28.12 3.65 2.66
CA ASN A 200 28.70 4.96 3.00
C ASN A 200 30.00 5.23 2.22
N TYR A 201 30.37 6.51 2.15
CA TYR A 201 31.71 6.94 1.75
C TYR A 201 32.34 7.79 2.88
N PRO A 202 33.45 7.33 3.51
CA PRO A 202 34.07 6.01 3.35
C PRO A 202 33.17 4.86 3.87
N LYS A 203 33.46 3.63 3.45
CA LYS A 203 32.69 2.44 3.90
C LYS A 203 33.04 2.11 5.35
N ASN A 204 32.01 1.89 6.16
CA ASN A 204 32.16 1.44 7.55
C ASN A 204 32.16 -0.10 7.68
N SER A 205 31.64 -0.82 6.68
CA SER A 205 31.58 -2.28 6.66
C SER A 205 31.88 -2.83 5.26
N ARG A 206 32.52 -4.01 5.21
CA ARG A 206 32.81 -4.79 4.00
C ARG A 206 31.86 -5.99 3.90
N GLN A 207 31.81 -6.59 2.71
CA GLN A 207 31.03 -7.82 2.48
C GLN A 207 31.49 -9.00 3.35
N THR A 208 32.77 -9.03 3.76
CA THR A 208 33.29 -10.02 4.70
C THR A 208 32.65 -9.88 6.07
N ASP A 209 32.49 -8.64 6.53
CA ASP A 209 31.99 -8.34 7.87
C ASP A 209 30.49 -8.65 7.94
N ILE A 210 29.74 -8.27 6.90
CA ILE A 210 28.33 -8.67 6.72
C ILE A 210 28.20 -10.20 6.65
N GLY A 211 29.14 -10.86 5.96
CA GLY A 211 29.18 -12.32 5.87
C GLY A 211 29.33 -12.98 7.24
N SER A 212 30.25 -12.47 8.07
CA SER A 212 30.43 -12.94 9.44
C SER A 212 29.18 -12.72 10.31
N MET A 213 28.50 -11.57 10.17
CA MET A 213 27.28 -11.28 10.95
C MET A 213 26.11 -12.20 10.59
N LEU A 214 26.05 -12.68 9.34
CA LEU A 214 24.93 -13.49 8.83
C LEU A 214 25.28 -14.97 8.66
N ASP A 215 26.48 -15.39 9.07
CA ASP A 215 27.02 -16.73 8.86
C ASP A 215 26.96 -17.16 7.37
N ARG A 216 27.46 -16.30 6.48
CA ARG A 216 27.46 -16.52 5.03
C ARG A 216 28.78 -16.12 4.40
N SER A 217 29.14 -16.77 3.30
CA SER A 217 30.34 -16.41 2.55
C SER A 217 30.24 -15.00 1.95
N LYS A 218 31.38 -14.32 1.80
CA LYS A 218 31.49 -13.04 1.06
C LYS A 218 30.85 -13.13 -0.33
N VAL A 219 31.01 -14.26 -1.01
CA VAL A 219 30.43 -14.50 -2.35
C VAL A 219 28.91 -14.49 -2.29
N THR A 220 28.33 -15.18 -1.30
CA THR A 220 26.88 -15.21 -1.05
C THR A 220 26.33 -13.81 -0.77
N ILE A 221 27.00 -13.03 0.10
CA ILE A 221 26.63 -11.63 0.37
C ILE A 221 26.65 -10.79 -0.92
N SER A 222 27.72 -10.90 -1.72
CA SER A 222 27.84 -10.20 -2.99
C SER A 222 26.71 -10.55 -3.97
N ILE A 223 26.29 -11.82 -4.02
CA ILE A 223 25.18 -12.27 -4.85
C ILE A 223 23.85 -11.66 -4.38
N HIS A 224 23.55 -11.71 -3.09
CA HIS A 224 22.30 -11.15 -2.55
C HIS A 224 22.22 -9.64 -2.75
N ILE A 225 23.30 -8.90 -2.46
CA ILE A 225 23.36 -7.45 -2.70
C ILE A 225 23.10 -7.15 -4.19
N ARG A 226 23.79 -7.83 -5.11
CA ARG A 226 23.62 -7.59 -6.55
C ARG A 226 22.20 -7.92 -7.04
N LYS A 227 21.62 -9.03 -6.58
CA LYS A 227 20.24 -9.41 -6.94
C LYS A 227 19.22 -8.40 -6.42
N ALA A 228 19.35 -7.99 -5.16
CA ALA A 228 18.46 -7.04 -4.53
C ALA A 228 18.56 -5.65 -5.19
N LEU A 229 19.78 -5.14 -5.39
CA LEU A 229 20.03 -3.87 -6.08
C LEU A 229 19.52 -3.90 -7.52
N ARG A 230 19.70 -5.02 -8.24
CA ARG A 230 19.17 -5.14 -9.62
C ARG A 230 17.65 -4.95 -9.66
N LYS A 231 16.90 -5.55 -8.72
CA LYS A 231 15.43 -5.40 -8.63
C LYS A 231 15.03 -3.95 -8.38
N ILE A 232 15.68 -3.29 -7.41
CA ILE A 232 15.39 -1.90 -7.03
C ILE A 232 15.79 -0.93 -8.15
N VAL A 233 17.04 -0.99 -8.61
CA VAL A 233 17.59 -0.08 -9.62
C VAL A 233 16.84 -0.21 -10.94
N SER A 234 16.42 -1.41 -11.33
CA SER A 234 15.61 -1.61 -12.53
C SER A 234 14.34 -0.74 -12.53
N ASP A 235 13.63 -0.66 -11.41
CA ASP A 235 12.39 0.14 -11.33
C ASP A 235 12.69 1.65 -11.24
N VAL A 236 13.76 2.02 -10.52
CA VAL A 236 14.20 3.42 -10.45
C VAL A 236 14.58 3.94 -11.83
N ILE A 237 15.34 3.15 -12.59
CA ILE A 237 15.76 3.51 -13.95
C ILE A 237 14.56 3.66 -14.89
N LYS A 238 13.58 2.75 -14.82
CA LYS A 238 12.31 2.90 -15.58
C LYS A 238 11.62 4.22 -15.23
N THR A 239 11.53 4.55 -13.95
CA THR A 239 10.90 5.80 -13.49
C THR A 239 11.60 7.04 -14.06
N ILE A 240 12.93 7.03 -14.10
CA ILE A 240 13.73 8.12 -14.69
C ILE A 240 13.39 8.27 -16.19
N TYR A 241 13.45 7.18 -16.96
CA TYR A 241 13.21 7.23 -18.41
C TYR A 241 11.76 7.56 -18.79
N TYR A 242 10.75 7.06 -18.06
CA TYR A 242 9.35 7.40 -18.33
C TYR A 242 9.03 8.87 -18.05
N THR A 243 9.72 9.48 -17.08
CA THR A 243 9.56 10.92 -16.78
C THR A 243 10.16 11.79 -17.90
N GLU A 244 11.24 11.32 -18.54
CA GLU A 244 11.90 12.02 -19.66
C GLU A 244 11.14 11.91 -20.99
N GLN A 245 10.42 10.80 -21.22
CA GLN A 245 9.63 10.62 -22.45
C GLN A 245 8.16 11.09 -22.33
N GLY A 246 7.69 11.40 -21.12
CA GLY A 246 6.30 11.75 -20.82
C GLY A 246 5.88 13.20 -21.11
N VAL A 247 6.75 14.04 -21.67
CA VAL A 247 6.43 15.45 -22.06
C VAL A 247 6.22 15.57 -23.58
N GLY A 248 5.95 14.47 -24.28
CA GLY A 248 5.81 14.48 -25.74
C GLY A 248 4.72 13.55 -26.26
N LYS A 249 3.46 14.00 -26.19
CA LYS A 249 2.45 13.96 -27.26
C LYS A 249 1.12 14.56 -26.80
#